data_AF-A0A933PC12-F1
#
_entry.id   AF-A0A933PC12-F1
#
_cell.length_a   1.000
_cell.length_b   1.000
_cell.length_c   1.000
_cell.angle_alpha   90.00
_cell.angle_beta   90.00
_cell.angle_gamma   90.00
#
_symmetry.space_group_name_H-M   'P 1'
#
loop_
_entity.id
_entity.type
_entity.pdbx_description
1 polymer ?
#
loop_
_entity_poly.entity_id
_entity_poly.type
_entity_poly.pdbx_seq_one_letter_code
_entity_poly.pdbx_strand_id
1 'polypeptide(L)'
;REDPEIELLRGPGGAARGPIPSGRDAKKALELSLREALRLGDGWIGTEHVLLGLLRDGDTVAAGMLAELGVERAGLRRAVEEGRRRSA
;
A
#
# COMPACT_ATOMS: atom_id res chain seq x y z
N ARG A 1 -6.54 22.48 -12.32
CA ARG A 1 -7.63 21.56 -12.71
C ARG A 1 -7.00 20.19 -12.57
N GLU A 2 -7.46 19.43 -11.60
CA GLU A 2 -6.77 18.28 -11.01
C GLU A 2 -6.68 17.12 -12.03
N ASP A 3 -5.56 16.41 -12.01
CA ASP A 3 -5.22 15.41 -13.01
C ASP A 3 -6.07 14.12 -12.87
N PRO A 4 -6.50 13.51 -14.00
CA PRO A 4 -7.45 12.39 -14.08
C PRO A 4 -6.84 11.01 -13.75
N GLU A 5 -6.00 10.91 -12.71
CA GLU A 5 -5.11 9.76 -12.46
C GLU A 5 -5.80 8.39 -12.19
N ILE A 6 -7.14 8.29 -12.23
CA ILE A 6 -7.89 7.06 -11.98
C ILE A 6 -8.43 6.38 -13.27
N GLU A 7 -8.09 6.87 -14.47
CA GLU A 7 -8.57 6.26 -15.73
C GLU A 7 -7.66 5.13 -16.29
N LEU A 8 -6.87 4.47 -15.44
CA LEU A 8 -5.87 3.47 -15.88
C LEU A 8 -6.16 2.01 -15.52
N LEU A 9 -7.39 1.70 -15.08
CA LEU A 9 -7.84 0.31 -15.01
C LEU A 9 -8.59 -0.08 -16.32
N ARG A 10 -7.79 -0.52 -17.30
CA ARG A 10 -8.12 -1.35 -18.49
C ARG A 10 -8.51 -0.65 -19.80
N GLY A 11 -7.65 -0.83 -20.80
CA GLY A 11 -8.03 -0.96 -22.22
C GLY A 11 -7.78 -2.39 -22.73
N PRO A 12 -8.56 -2.89 -23.71
CA PRO A 12 -8.48 -4.27 -24.18
C PRO A 12 -7.35 -4.44 -25.19
N GLY A 13 -6.41 -5.35 -24.88
CA GLY A 13 -5.49 -5.93 -25.86
C GLY A 13 -4.20 -5.13 -26.12
N GLY A 14 -3.08 -5.84 -26.08
CA GLY A 14 -1.86 -5.45 -26.78
C GLY A 14 -0.82 -4.69 -25.96
N ALA A 15 0.06 -5.45 -25.31
CA ALA A 15 1.49 -5.15 -25.23
C ALA A 15 1.92 -3.70 -24.91
N ALA A 16 1.80 -3.28 -23.65
CA ALA A 16 2.64 -2.21 -23.11
C ALA A 16 3.66 -2.80 -22.14
N ARG A 17 4.66 -3.50 -22.69
CA ARG A 17 5.85 -3.98 -21.98
C ARG A 17 6.91 -2.86 -21.89
N GLY A 18 6.47 -1.63 -21.64
CA GLY A 18 7.36 -0.51 -21.31
C GLY A 18 7.74 -0.57 -19.82
N PRO A 19 8.81 0.11 -19.39
CA PRO A 19 9.06 0.31 -17.97
C PRO A 19 7.79 0.89 -17.36
N ILE A 20 7.16 0.16 -16.43
CA ILE A 20 6.05 0.70 -15.65
C ILE A 20 6.58 2.03 -15.10
N PRO A 21 5.90 3.18 -15.34
CA PRO A 21 6.26 4.40 -14.67
C PRO A 21 6.31 4.07 -13.19
N SER A 22 7.50 3.98 -12.61
CA SER A 22 7.63 3.88 -11.17
C SER A 22 7.24 5.26 -10.66
N GLY A 23 5.93 5.49 -10.57
CA GLY A 23 5.39 6.74 -10.05
C GLY A 23 6.08 7.04 -8.73
N ARG A 24 6.28 8.32 -8.44
CA ARG A 24 6.83 8.77 -7.14
C ARG A 24 6.17 8.02 -5.97
N ASP A 25 4.91 7.63 -6.15
CA ASP A 25 4.08 6.90 -5.21
C ASP A 25 4.53 5.45 -4.98
N ALA A 26 4.99 4.73 -6.01
CA ALA A 26 5.49 3.35 -5.84
C ALA A 26 6.79 3.32 -5.01
N LYS A 27 7.70 4.28 -5.25
CA LYS A 27 8.93 4.42 -4.47
C LYS A 27 8.61 4.84 -3.03
N LYS A 28 7.71 5.81 -2.85
CA LYS A 28 7.24 6.25 -1.52
C LYS A 28 6.58 5.11 -0.76
N ALA A 29 5.72 4.33 -1.41
CA ALA A 29 5.06 3.16 -0.81
C ALA A 29 6.11 2.15 -0.30
N LEU A 30 7.11 1.80 -1.12
CA LEU A 30 8.17 0.88 -0.73
C LEU A 30 9.00 1.42 0.45
N GLU A 31 9.32 2.71 0.46
CA GLU A 31 10.04 3.36 1.55
C GLU A 31 9.23 3.33 2.86
N LEU A 32 7.91 3.56 2.77
CA LEU A 32 7.01 3.44 3.91
C LEU A 32 6.91 1.99 4.40
N SER A 33 6.87 1.01 3.50
CA SER A 33 6.91 -0.41 3.86
C SER A 33 8.20 -0.77 4.59
N LEU A 34 9.36 -0.31 4.12
CA LEU A 34 10.62 -0.51 4.81
C LEU A 34 10.60 0.08 6.23
N ARG A 35 10.04 1.28 6.39
CA ARG A 35 9.88 1.90 7.72
C ARG A 35 9.01 1.07 8.65
N GLU A 36 7.95 0.43 8.14
CA GLU A 36 7.10 -0.45 8.95
C GLU A 36 7.83 -1.74 9.35
N ALA A 37 8.61 -2.35 8.46
CA ALA A 37 9.44 -3.51 8.78
C ALA A 37 10.46 -3.19 9.89
N LEU A 38 11.17 -2.08 9.76
CA LEU A 38 12.13 -1.63 10.77
C LEU A 38 11.47 -1.31 12.12
N ARG A 39 10.30 -0.66 12.11
CA ARG A 39 9.53 -0.36 13.33
C ARG A 39 9.09 -1.64 14.05
N LEU A 40 8.80 -2.68 13.29
CA LEU A 40 8.32 -3.97 13.79
C LEU A 40 9.45 -4.95 14.13
N GLY A 41 10.70 -4.61 13.81
CA GLY A 41 11.89 -5.43 14.11
C GLY A 41 12.19 -6.52 13.08
N ASP A 42 11.59 -6.43 11.89
CA ASP A 42 11.71 -7.48 10.87
C ASP A 42 12.92 -7.26 9.96
N GLY A 43 13.62 -8.35 9.64
CA GLY A 43 14.76 -8.34 8.72
C GLY A 43 14.40 -8.31 7.24
N TRP A 44 13.10 -8.38 6.90
CA TRP A 44 12.60 -8.38 5.52
C TRP A 44 11.25 -7.66 5.39
N ILE A 45 10.91 -7.25 4.18
CA ILE A 45 9.61 -6.63 3.87
C ILE A 45 8.60 -7.74 3.50
N GLY A 46 7.81 -8.19 4.49
CA GLY A 46 6.57 -8.96 4.28
C GLY A 46 5.38 -8.15 3.74
N THR A 47 4.28 -8.85 3.43
CA THR A 47 3.04 -8.25 2.89
C THR A 47 2.34 -7.34 3.89
N GLU A 48 2.49 -7.60 5.19
CA GLU A 48 2.02 -6.75 6.27
C GLU A 48 2.63 -5.34 6.21
N HIS A 49 3.91 -5.24 5.86
CA HIS A 49 4.63 -3.98 5.80
C HIS A 49 4.21 -3.18 4.57
N VAL A 50 3.95 -3.88 3.47
CA VAL A 50 3.39 -3.28 2.26
C VAL A 50 2.03 -2.66 2.57
N LEU A 51 1.15 -3.43 3.20
CA LEU A 51 -0.19 -2.94 3.59
C LEU A 51 -0.10 -1.74 4.56
N LEU A 52 0.69 -1.86 5.63
CA LEU A 52 0.85 -0.77 6.61
C LEU A 52 1.52 0.47 6.01
N GLY A 53 2.46 0.28 5.07
CA GLY A 53 3.13 1.36 4.35
C GLY A 53 2.18 2.12 3.43
N LEU A 54 1.35 1.41 2.66
CA LEU A 54 0.32 2.00 1.81
C LEU A 54 -0.72 2.82 2.59
N LEU A 55 -1.01 2.40 3.82
CA LEU A 55 -1.96 3.07 4.71
C LEU A 55 -1.39 4.31 5.40
N ARG A 56 -0.07 4.43 5.47
CA ARG A 56 0.59 5.51 6.23
C ARG A 56 0.48 6.86 5.53
N ASP A 57 0.36 6.85 4.22
CA ASP A 57 0.10 8.04 3.43
C ASP A 57 -1.41 8.21 3.27
N GLY A 58 -1.95 9.27 3.88
CA GLY A 58 -3.38 9.59 4.00
C GLY A 58 -4.15 9.45 2.69
N ASP A 59 -3.48 9.85 1.61
CA ASP A 59 -4.06 10.21 0.32
C ASP A 59 -3.88 9.12 -0.75
N THR A 60 -3.53 7.89 -0.37
CA THR A 60 -3.39 6.81 -1.33
C THR A 60 -4.75 6.27 -1.76
N VAL A 61 -4.84 5.84 -3.02
CA VAL A 61 -6.02 5.12 -3.55
C VAL A 61 -6.40 3.93 -2.66
N ALA A 62 -5.39 3.19 -2.16
CA ALA A 62 -5.60 2.07 -1.25
C ALA A 62 -6.28 2.49 0.07
N ALA A 63 -5.91 3.64 0.61
CA ALA A 63 -6.52 4.17 1.81
C ALA A 63 -7.97 4.65 1.59
N GLY A 64 -8.24 5.29 0.45
CA GLY A 64 -9.60 5.64 0.04
C GLY A 64 -10.50 4.41 -0.08
N MET A 65 -10.04 3.39 -0.79
CA MET A 65 -10.77 2.12 -0.94
C MET A 65 -11.06 1.44 0.41
N LEU A 66 -10.08 1.41 1.33
CA LEU A 66 -10.29 0.82 2.65
C LEU A 66 -11.29 1.63 3.49
N ALA A 67 -11.28 2.95 3.38
CA ALA A 67 -12.27 3.81 4.02
C ALA A 67 -13.69 3.59 3.44
N GLU A 68 -13.82 3.44 2.12
CA GLU A 68 -15.08 3.09 1.45
C GLU A 68 -15.64 1.74 1.90
N LEU A 69 -14.76 0.78 2.21
CA LEU A 69 -15.13 -0.52 2.78
C LEU A 69 -15.41 -0.46 4.29
N GLY A 70 -15.40 0.72 4.92
CA GLY A 70 -15.63 0.90 6.36
C GLY A 70 -14.47 0.44 7.24
N VAL A 71 -13.27 0.26 6.67
CA VAL A 71 -12.09 -0.20 7.41
C VAL A 71 -11.33 0.99 7.98
N GLU A 72 -11.34 1.12 9.30
CA GLU A 72 -10.54 2.12 10.01
C GLU A 72 -9.05 1.75 9.99
N ARG A 73 -8.18 2.71 9.63
CA ARG A 73 -6.72 2.54 9.60
C ARG A 73 -6.14 2.01 10.91
N ALA A 74 -6.59 2.57 12.04
CA ALA A 74 -6.12 2.13 13.36
C ALA A 74 -6.58 0.70 13.69
N GLY A 75 -7.83 0.37 13.35
CA GLY A 75 -8.36 -1.00 13.45
C GLY A 75 -7.56 -2.00 12.63
N LEU A 76 -7.28 -1.69 11.36
CA LEU A 76 -6.51 -2.55 10.47
C LEU A 76 -5.08 -2.76 10.97
N ARG A 77 -4.42 -1.69 11.46
CA ARG A 77 -3.09 -1.81 12.07
C ARG A 77 -3.10 -2.77 13.26
N ARG A 78 -4.05 -2.63 14.17
CA ARG A 78 -4.20 -3.55 15.32
C ARG A 78 -4.40 -4.99 14.86
N ALA A 79 -5.25 -5.21 13.86
CA ALA A 79 -5.53 -6.55 13.33
C ALA A 79 -4.30 -7.21 12.70
N VAL A 80 -3.49 -6.45 11.96
CA VAL A 80 -2.22 -6.93 11.38
C VAL A 80 -1.22 -7.29 12.48
N GLU A 81 -1.01 -6.41 13.46
CA GLU A 81 -0.07 -6.67 14.56
C GLU A 81 -0.50 -7.87 15.42
N GLU A 82 -1.80 -8.04 15.65
CA GLU A 82 -2.38 -9.21 16.31
C GLU A 82 -2.14 -10.51 15.50
N GLY A 83 -2.39 -10.48 14.19
CA GLY A 83 -2.15 -11.61 13.30
C GLY A 83 -0.69 -12.06 13.28
N ARG A 84 0.23 -11.09 13.31
CA ARG A 84 1.68 -11.36 13.40
C ARG A 84 2.06 -12.05 14.70
N ARG A 85 1.53 -11.59 15.85
CA ARG A 85 1.78 -12.23 17.14
C ARG A 85 1.29 -13.67 17.23
N ARG A 86 0.19 -14.01 16.55
CA ARG A 86 -0.33 -15.39 16.53
C ARG A 86 0.47 -16.34 15.65
N SER A 87 1.27 -15.80 14.74
CA SER A 87 2.02 -16.57 13.74
C SER A 87 3.51 -16.67 14.07
N ALA A 88 3.95 -16.04 15.17
CA ALA A 88 5.30 -16.10 15.73
C ALA A 88 5.34 -17.07 16.91
#